data_AF-A0A2R6HST1-F1
#
_entry.id   AF-A0A2R6HST1-F1
#
_cell.length_a   1.000
_cell.length_b   1.000
_cell.length_c   1.000
_cell.angle_alpha   90.00
_cell.angle_beta   90.00
_cell.angle_gamma   90.00
#
_symmetry.space_group_name_H-M   'P 1'
#
loop_
_entity.id
_entity.type
_entity.pdbx_description
1 polymer ?
#
loop_
_entity_poly.entity_id
_entity_poly.type
_entity_poly.pdbx_seq_one_letter_code
_entity_poly.pdbx_strand_id
1 'polypeptide(L)'
;MDAGVVGASGFTGGELLRLLDGHPEFEVVQATSRSEKSRTVGSVHPNLRGMGLRFSDPADLESVDVLFACTPHGVSMERIDDFRTAADTVIDLSADFRLDEAAAYDEYYDGHDRPELLAEAEYALPELNRENLAGADLVASGGCNATAAILGLKPLFDDGVLDGSERIVVDVKVGSSEGGAG
;
A
#
# COMPACT_ATOMS: atom_id res chain seq x y z
N MET A 1 -18.28 -4.25 -0.17
CA MET A 1 -17.41 -3.71 -1.21
C MET A 1 -16.52 -4.84 -1.68
N ASP A 2 -16.48 -5.06 -2.98
CA ASP A 2 -15.63 -6.07 -3.59
C ASP A 2 -14.19 -5.56 -3.62
N ALA A 3 -13.26 -6.37 -3.12
CA ALA A 3 -11.86 -6.02 -2.99
C ALA A 3 -10.96 -6.95 -3.80
N GLY A 4 -10.05 -6.35 -4.57
CA GLY A 4 -8.95 -7.02 -5.25
C GLY A 4 -7.61 -6.76 -4.55
N VAL A 5 -6.77 -7.79 -4.39
CA VAL A 5 -5.43 -7.65 -3.82
C VAL A 5 -4.38 -8.10 -4.84
N VAL A 6 -3.58 -7.16 -5.33
CA VAL A 6 -2.46 -7.43 -6.25
C VAL A 6 -1.18 -7.68 -5.47
N GLY A 7 -0.41 -8.71 -5.83
CA GLY A 7 0.81 -9.07 -5.08
C GLY A 7 0.51 -9.76 -3.75
N ALA A 8 -0.62 -10.46 -3.69
CA ALA A 8 -1.20 -11.01 -2.47
C ALA A 8 -0.36 -12.11 -1.80
N SER A 9 0.61 -12.70 -2.49
CA SER A 9 1.48 -13.76 -1.93
C SER A 9 2.59 -13.24 -1.00
N GLY A 10 2.90 -11.94 -1.02
CA GLY A 10 3.90 -11.33 -0.13
C GLY A 10 3.39 -11.14 1.30
N PHE A 11 4.25 -10.65 2.21
CA PHE A 11 3.86 -10.39 3.60
C PHE A 11 2.77 -9.31 3.72
N THR A 12 2.93 -8.17 3.04
CA THR A 12 1.93 -7.11 3.04
C THR A 12 0.59 -7.60 2.49
N GLY A 13 0.63 -8.29 1.35
CA GLY A 13 -0.57 -8.85 0.73
C GLY A 13 -1.26 -9.90 1.61
N GLY A 14 -0.51 -10.80 2.22
CA GLY A 14 -1.05 -11.81 3.13
C GLY A 14 -1.68 -11.23 4.39
N GLU A 15 -1.05 -10.21 4.98
CA GLU A 15 -1.59 -9.51 6.13
C GLU A 15 -2.85 -8.71 5.77
N LEU A 16 -2.86 -8.07 4.60
CA LEU A 16 -4.04 -7.38 4.10
C LEU A 16 -5.20 -8.34 3.86
N LEU A 17 -4.95 -9.49 3.22
CA LEU A 17 -5.96 -10.54 3.07
C LEU A 17 -6.52 -10.97 4.43
N ARG A 18 -5.66 -11.12 5.45
CA ARG A 18 -6.07 -11.49 6.82
C ARG A 18 -6.96 -10.42 7.46
N LEU A 19 -6.70 -9.15 7.21
CA LEU A 19 -7.52 -8.04 7.72
C LEU A 19 -8.87 -7.99 6.99
N LEU A 20 -8.87 -8.11 5.66
CA LEU A 20 -10.08 -8.05 4.83
C LEU A 20 -11.00 -9.27 5.06
N ASP A 21 -10.46 -10.48 5.23
CA ASP A 21 -11.23 -11.70 5.53
C ASP A 21 -12.06 -11.58 6.83
N GLY A 22 -11.64 -10.71 7.75
CA GLY A 22 -12.36 -10.40 8.98
C GLY A 22 -13.21 -9.12 8.94
N HIS A 23 -13.22 -8.38 7.84
CA HIS A 23 -13.88 -7.07 7.77
C HIS A 23 -15.34 -7.22 7.28
N PRO A 24 -16.35 -6.75 8.03
CA PRO A 24 -17.76 -7.01 7.71
C PRO A 24 -18.27 -6.32 6.43
N GLU A 25 -17.53 -5.33 5.93
CA GLU A 25 -17.93 -4.53 4.76
C GLU A 25 -17.12 -4.84 3.49
N PHE A 26 -16.12 -5.73 3.57
CA PHE A 26 -15.32 -6.14 2.41
C PHE A 26 -15.54 -7.60 2.08
N GLU A 27 -15.58 -7.90 0.79
CA GLU A 27 -15.50 -9.26 0.25
C GLU A 27 -14.27 -9.33 -0.66
N VAL A 28 -13.31 -10.18 -0.35
CA VAL A 28 -12.14 -10.36 -1.22
C VAL A 28 -12.50 -11.29 -2.36
N VAL A 29 -12.73 -10.70 -3.54
CA VAL A 29 -13.12 -11.44 -4.74
C VAL A 29 -11.91 -11.91 -5.54
N GLN A 30 -10.78 -11.19 -5.44
CA GLN A 30 -9.57 -11.52 -6.18
C GLN A 30 -8.29 -11.32 -5.36
N ALA A 31 -7.36 -12.28 -5.48
CA ALA A 31 -6.00 -12.19 -4.98
C ALA A 31 -5.05 -12.62 -6.09
N THR A 32 -4.06 -11.79 -6.46
CA THR A 32 -3.19 -12.10 -7.61
C THR A 32 -1.77 -12.42 -7.17
N SER A 33 -1.15 -13.38 -7.86
CA SER A 33 0.27 -13.71 -7.71
C SER A 33 0.78 -14.43 -8.96
N ARG A 34 1.89 -13.92 -9.53
CA ARG A 34 2.57 -14.55 -10.68
C ARG A 34 3.19 -15.91 -10.29
N SER A 35 3.92 -15.95 -9.18
CA SER A 35 4.64 -17.14 -8.73
C SER A 35 3.73 -18.21 -8.13
N GLU A 36 2.60 -17.81 -7.54
CA GLU A 36 1.69 -18.70 -6.82
C GLU A 36 0.38 -18.99 -7.59
N LYS A 37 0.33 -18.67 -8.89
CA LYS A 37 -0.87 -18.81 -9.73
C LYS A 37 -1.52 -20.19 -9.56
N SER A 38 -2.85 -20.18 -9.44
CA SER A 38 -3.71 -21.35 -9.20
C SER A 38 -3.54 -22.05 -7.86
N ARG A 39 -2.54 -21.72 -7.03
CA ARG A 39 -2.47 -22.24 -5.65
C ARG A 39 -3.54 -21.58 -4.79
N THR A 40 -3.99 -22.29 -3.76
CA THR A 40 -4.91 -21.70 -2.77
C THR A 40 -4.16 -20.68 -1.91
N VAL A 41 -4.82 -19.58 -1.56
CA VAL A 41 -4.30 -18.58 -0.62
C VAL A 41 -3.82 -19.25 0.66
N GLY A 42 -4.63 -20.14 1.22
CA GLY A 42 -4.31 -20.92 2.41
C GLY A 42 -3.08 -21.84 2.32
N SER A 43 -2.56 -22.11 1.12
CA SER A 43 -1.31 -22.88 0.94
C SER A 43 -0.05 -22.01 1.04
N VAL A 44 -0.18 -20.70 0.79
CA VAL A 44 0.91 -19.72 0.89
C VAL A 44 0.84 -19.01 2.24
N HIS A 45 -0.38 -18.69 2.69
CA HIS A 45 -0.70 -18.08 3.98
C HIS A 45 -1.49 -19.09 4.84
N PRO A 46 -0.83 -19.98 5.62
CA PRO A 46 -1.50 -21.08 6.32
C PRO A 46 -2.57 -20.66 7.33
N ASN A 47 -2.45 -19.45 7.87
CA ASN A 47 -3.45 -18.81 8.74
C ASN A 47 -4.78 -18.53 8.01
N LEU A 48 -4.79 -18.48 6.67
CA LEU A 48 -5.96 -18.23 5.82
C LEU A 48 -6.48 -19.50 5.14
N ARG A 49 -6.29 -20.67 5.76
CA ARG A 49 -6.71 -21.97 5.19
C ARG A 49 -8.20 -22.03 4.82
N GLY A 50 -9.04 -21.26 5.51
CA GLY A 50 -10.49 -21.23 5.30
C GLY A 50 -10.98 -20.36 4.15
N MET A 51 -10.16 -19.45 3.61
CA MET A 51 -10.58 -18.39 2.69
C MET A 51 -11.12 -18.91 1.34
N GLY A 52 -10.79 -20.15 0.94
CA GLY A 52 -11.31 -20.78 -0.28
C GLY A 52 -10.81 -20.18 -1.61
N LEU A 53 -10.16 -19.01 -1.57
CA LEU A 53 -9.65 -18.29 -2.74
C LEU A 53 -8.35 -18.90 -3.29
N ARG A 54 -8.13 -18.75 -4.61
CA ARG A 54 -6.90 -19.12 -5.31
C ARG A 54 -6.27 -17.89 -5.94
N PHE A 55 -4.94 -17.89 -6.07
CA PHE A 55 -4.26 -16.80 -6.75
C PHE A 55 -4.54 -16.82 -8.25
N SER A 56 -4.92 -15.68 -8.82
CA SER A 56 -5.03 -15.44 -10.27
C SER A 56 -3.79 -14.71 -10.81
N ASP A 57 -3.73 -14.57 -12.14
CA ASP A 57 -2.68 -13.80 -12.80
C ASP A 57 -2.89 -12.30 -12.57
N PRO A 58 -1.86 -11.52 -12.23
CA PRO A 58 -1.98 -10.06 -12.16
C PRO A 58 -2.27 -9.36 -13.51
N ALA A 59 -2.26 -10.09 -14.62
CA ALA A 59 -2.76 -9.60 -15.91
C ALA A 59 -4.29 -9.72 -16.06
N ASP A 60 -4.94 -10.57 -15.26
CA ASP A 60 -6.37 -10.90 -15.36
C ASP A 60 -7.15 -10.20 -14.24
N LEU A 61 -7.11 -8.86 -14.18
CA LEU A 61 -7.76 -8.09 -13.12
C LEU A 61 -9.29 -8.11 -13.27
N GLU A 62 -9.98 -8.35 -12.17
CA GLU A 62 -11.44 -8.23 -12.08
C GLU A 62 -11.85 -6.79 -11.77
N SER A 63 -13.06 -6.41 -12.21
CA SER A 63 -13.64 -5.12 -11.81
C SER A 63 -14.11 -5.19 -10.37
N VAL A 64 -13.62 -4.29 -9.53
CA VAL A 64 -13.83 -4.27 -8.07
C VAL A 64 -14.08 -2.85 -7.57
N ASP A 65 -14.67 -2.69 -6.39
CA ASP A 65 -14.85 -1.36 -5.80
C ASP A 65 -13.49 -0.78 -5.34
N VAL A 66 -12.63 -1.63 -4.77
CA VAL A 66 -11.30 -1.24 -4.30
C VAL A 66 -10.21 -2.24 -4.70
N LEU A 67 -9.08 -1.73 -5.19
CA LEU A 67 -7.90 -2.52 -5.48
C LEU A 67 -6.74 -2.10 -4.60
N PHE A 68 -6.17 -3.07 -3.88
CA PHE A 68 -4.97 -2.88 -3.09
C PHE A 68 -3.74 -3.41 -3.81
N ALA A 69 -2.78 -2.54 -4.12
CA ALA A 69 -1.52 -2.90 -4.76
C ALA A 69 -0.44 -3.16 -3.71
N CYS A 70 -0.18 -4.44 -3.41
CA CYS A 70 0.88 -4.90 -2.51
C CYS A 70 2.12 -5.34 -3.31
N THR A 71 2.57 -4.47 -4.20
CA THR A 71 3.60 -4.74 -5.20
C THR A 71 4.96 -4.19 -4.78
N PRO A 72 6.07 -4.72 -5.35
CA PRO A 72 7.36 -4.08 -5.24
C PRO A 72 7.33 -2.65 -5.80
N HIS A 73 8.25 -1.81 -5.32
CA HIS A 73 8.46 -0.46 -5.86
C HIS A 73 8.63 -0.49 -7.39
N GLY A 74 8.02 0.49 -8.06
CA GLY A 74 8.01 0.71 -9.49
C GLY A 74 6.88 0.00 -10.24
N VAL A 75 6.37 -1.11 -9.68
CA VAL A 75 5.31 -1.89 -10.35
C VAL A 75 3.97 -1.18 -10.31
N SER A 76 3.67 -0.43 -9.25
CA SER A 76 2.40 0.29 -9.15
C SER A 76 2.35 1.42 -10.16
N MET A 77 3.40 2.22 -10.30
CA MET A 77 3.45 3.27 -11.32
C MET A 77 3.39 2.73 -12.76
N GLU A 78 4.00 1.56 -13.03
CA GLU A 78 3.93 0.90 -14.35
C GLU A 78 2.50 0.45 -14.69
N ARG A 79 1.76 -0.06 -13.70
CA ARG A 79 0.46 -0.72 -13.89
C ARG A 79 -0.74 0.15 -13.50
N ILE A 80 -0.53 1.40 -13.10
CA ILE A 80 -1.57 2.22 -12.48
C ILE A 80 -2.81 2.43 -13.38
N ASP A 81 -2.64 2.50 -14.70
CA ASP A 81 -3.78 2.66 -15.62
C ASP A 81 -4.66 1.40 -15.65
N ASP A 82 -4.07 0.22 -15.57
CA ASP A 82 -4.82 -1.03 -15.45
C ASP A 82 -5.56 -1.08 -14.11
N PHE A 83 -4.92 -0.63 -13.03
CA PHE A 83 -5.50 -0.62 -11.70
C PHE A 83 -6.70 0.33 -11.60
N ARG A 84 -6.57 1.56 -12.14
CA ARG A 84 -7.66 2.55 -12.19
C ARG A 84 -8.77 2.18 -13.19
N THR A 85 -8.47 1.30 -14.15
CA THR A 85 -9.51 0.73 -15.03
C THR A 85 -10.29 -0.37 -14.31
N ALA A 86 -9.63 -1.14 -13.44
CA ALA A 86 -10.23 -2.25 -12.71
C ALA A 86 -10.98 -1.81 -11.44
N ALA A 87 -10.64 -0.67 -10.84
CA ALA A 87 -11.22 -0.25 -9.57
C ALA A 87 -11.55 1.24 -9.49
N ASP A 88 -12.60 1.56 -8.74
CA ASP A 88 -12.97 2.94 -8.42
C ASP A 88 -11.92 3.59 -7.49
N THR A 89 -11.37 2.81 -6.55
CA THR A 89 -10.31 3.27 -5.64
C THR A 89 -9.10 2.34 -5.68
N VAL A 90 -7.91 2.92 -5.88
CA VAL A 90 -6.63 2.22 -5.81
C VAL A 90 -5.89 2.62 -4.54
N ILE A 91 -5.54 1.62 -3.73
CA ILE A 91 -4.72 1.79 -2.54
C ILE A 91 -3.36 1.17 -2.82
N ASP A 92 -2.36 1.99 -3.07
CA ASP A 92 -0.98 1.57 -3.28
C ASP A 92 -0.23 1.41 -1.96
N LEU A 93 0.26 0.21 -1.67
CA LEU A 93 1.07 -0.06 -0.47
C LEU A 93 2.58 0.02 -0.74
N SER A 94 2.95 0.26 -2.00
CA SER A 94 4.33 0.53 -2.40
C SER A 94 4.76 1.96 -2.03
N ALA A 95 5.92 2.39 -2.51
CA ALA A 95 6.40 3.76 -2.34
C ALA A 95 5.99 4.70 -3.48
N ASP A 96 5.40 4.17 -4.55
CA ASP A 96 5.36 4.80 -5.87
C ASP A 96 4.56 6.11 -5.88
N PHE A 97 3.57 6.27 -5.00
CA PHE A 97 2.74 7.50 -4.96
C PHE A 97 2.79 8.24 -3.62
N ARG A 98 3.82 8.01 -2.79
CA ARG A 98 3.95 8.59 -1.44
C ARG A 98 4.42 10.05 -1.39
N LEU A 99 5.28 10.45 -2.32
CA LEU A 99 5.91 11.78 -2.33
C LEU A 99 5.19 12.69 -3.33
N ASP A 100 5.04 13.96 -2.95
CA ASP A 100 4.27 14.93 -3.74
C ASP A 100 5.04 15.47 -4.95
N GLU A 101 6.36 15.34 -4.96
CA GLU A 101 7.24 15.93 -5.96
C GLU A 101 8.09 14.87 -6.69
N ALA A 102 8.08 14.93 -8.03
CA ALA A 102 8.90 14.06 -8.87
C ALA A 102 10.41 14.17 -8.54
N ALA A 103 10.88 15.37 -8.19
CA ALA A 103 12.27 15.60 -7.81
C ALA A 103 12.69 14.81 -6.55
N ALA A 104 11.76 14.54 -5.63
CA ALA A 104 12.04 13.72 -4.46
C ALA A 104 12.22 12.24 -4.85
N TYR A 105 11.51 11.77 -5.88
CA TYR A 105 11.78 10.43 -6.43
C TYR A 105 13.12 10.34 -7.14
N ASP A 106 13.59 11.40 -7.81
CA ASP A 106 14.94 11.41 -8.39
C ASP A 106 16.05 11.34 -7.30
N GLU A 107 15.77 11.86 -6.11
CA GLU A 107 16.73 11.85 -4.99
C GLU A 107 16.75 10.50 -4.24
N TYR A 108 15.58 9.96 -3.92
CA TYR A 108 15.45 8.80 -3.03
C TYR A 108 15.19 7.46 -3.76
N TYR A 109 14.81 7.52 -5.03
CA TYR A 109 14.43 6.39 -5.88
C TYR A 109 15.05 6.53 -7.27
N ASP A 110 14.56 5.75 -8.24
CA ASP A 110 15.03 5.75 -9.63
C ASP A 110 14.19 6.67 -10.54
N GLY A 111 13.65 7.77 -9.99
CA GLY A 111 12.72 8.67 -10.66
C GLY A 111 11.26 8.18 -10.60
N HIS A 112 10.37 8.87 -11.31
CA HIS A 112 8.94 8.57 -11.31
C HIS A 112 8.34 8.60 -12.72
N ASP A 113 7.71 7.50 -13.14
CA ASP A 113 7.19 7.35 -14.52
C ASP A 113 5.86 8.08 -14.75
N ARG A 114 5.12 8.38 -13.69
CA ARG A 114 3.77 8.97 -13.72
C ARG A 114 3.65 10.27 -12.90
N PRO A 115 4.56 11.25 -13.06
CA PRO A 115 4.65 12.41 -12.18
C PRO A 115 3.37 13.25 -12.13
N GLU A 116 2.54 13.20 -13.17
CA GLU A 116 1.25 13.86 -13.24
C GLU A 116 0.22 13.33 -12.23
N LEU A 117 0.38 12.09 -11.75
CA LEU A 117 -0.51 11.48 -10.78
C LEU A 117 -0.13 11.75 -9.32
N LEU A 118 1.07 12.28 -9.07
CA LEU A 118 1.54 12.53 -7.69
C LEU A 118 0.63 13.52 -6.95
N ALA A 119 0.12 14.53 -7.65
CA ALA A 119 -0.79 15.52 -7.09
C ALA A 119 -2.22 14.98 -6.83
N GLU A 120 -2.58 13.82 -7.40
CA GLU A 120 -3.87 13.16 -7.15
C GLU A 120 -3.81 12.17 -5.98
N ALA A 121 -2.61 11.69 -5.64
CA ALA A 121 -2.44 10.66 -4.63
C ALA A 121 -2.53 11.22 -3.22
N GLU A 122 -3.37 10.62 -2.38
CA GLU A 122 -3.50 11.02 -0.98
C GLU A 122 -2.68 10.11 -0.06
N TYR A 123 -1.81 10.69 0.75
CA TYR A 123 -0.99 9.93 1.69
C TYR A 123 -1.84 9.37 2.83
N ALA A 124 -1.85 8.04 2.97
CA ALA A 124 -2.64 7.31 3.95
C ALA A 124 -1.98 7.32 5.33
N LEU A 125 -2.16 8.44 6.03
CA LEU A 125 -1.91 8.55 7.46
C LEU A 125 -3.07 9.32 8.10
N PRO A 126 -4.13 8.63 8.58
CA PRO A 126 -5.36 9.29 9.03
C PRO A 126 -5.17 10.33 10.14
N GLU A 127 -4.16 10.23 10.98
CA GLU A 127 -3.84 11.24 11.98
C GLU A 127 -3.35 12.56 11.38
N LEU A 128 -2.84 12.54 10.14
CA LEU A 128 -2.44 13.73 9.39
C LEU A 128 -3.50 14.17 8.39
N ASN A 129 -4.04 13.22 7.61
CA ASN A 129 -4.67 13.52 6.33
C ASN A 129 -6.11 12.98 6.21
N ARG A 130 -6.80 12.73 7.34
CA ARG A 130 -8.15 12.10 7.34
C ARG A 130 -9.15 12.76 6.41
N GLU A 131 -9.16 14.09 6.36
CA GLU A 131 -10.15 14.85 5.59
C GLU A 131 -10.01 14.61 4.08
N ASN A 132 -8.78 14.46 3.59
CA ASN A 132 -8.52 14.26 2.17
C ASN A 132 -8.71 12.80 1.74
N LEU A 133 -8.58 11.83 2.66
CA LEU A 133 -8.79 10.41 2.35
C LEU A 133 -10.25 10.11 1.95
N ALA A 134 -11.20 10.92 2.41
CA ALA A 134 -12.61 10.75 2.04
C ALA A 134 -12.83 11.17 0.58
N GLY A 135 -13.06 10.20 -0.30
CA GLY A 135 -13.29 10.43 -1.72
C GLY A 135 -12.03 10.48 -2.58
N ALA A 136 -10.88 10.08 -2.05
CA ALA A 136 -9.66 9.89 -2.82
C ALA A 136 -9.75 8.61 -3.66
N ASP A 137 -9.46 8.72 -4.96
CA ASP A 137 -9.43 7.57 -5.88
C ASP A 137 -8.07 6.88 -5.93
N LEU A 138 -7.00 7.59 -5.53
CA LEU A 138 -5.64 7.06 -5.42
C LEU A 138 -5.10 7.37 -4.02
N VAL A 139 -4.79 6.34 -3.27
CA VAL A 139 -4.31 6.45 -1.89
C VAL A 139 -2.98 5.73 -1.77
N ALA A 140 -1.96 6.44 -1.28
CA ALA A 140 -0.62 5.88 -1.07
C ALA A 140 -0.41 5.58 0.42
N SER A 141 -0.34 4.30 0.78
CA SER A 141 -0.10 3.88 2.17
C SER A 141 1.27 4.35 2.64
N GLY A 142 1.31 4.89 3.86
CA GLY A 142 2.56 5.28 4.49
C GLY A 142 3.53 4.11 4.70
N GLY A 143 4.83 4.40 4.64
CA GLY A 143 5.87 3.42 4.97
C GLY A 143 5.87 3.11 6.47
N CYS A 144 6.25 1.91 6.88
CA CYS A 144 6.22 1.49 8.29
C CYS A 144 7.08 2.39 9.20
N ASN A 145 8.34 2.64 8.82
CA ASN A 145 9.24 3.52 9.58
C ASN A 145 8.80 4.99 9.53
N ALA A 146 8.33 5.45 8.37
CA ALA A 146 7.80 6.80 8.21
C ALA A 146 6.59 7.01 9.14
N THR A 147 5.66 6.07 9.18
CA THR A 147 4.49 6.09 10.06
C THR A 147 4.91 6.21 11.53
N ALA A 148 5.84 5.34 11.98
CA ALA A 148 6.31 5.37 13.36
C ALA A 148 7.01 6.70 13.73
N ALA A 149 7.88 7.20 12.84
CA ALA A 149 8.61 8.44 13.07
C ALA A 149 7.68 9.67 13.07
N ILE A 150 6.80 9.77 12.06
CA ILE A 150 5.85 10.87 11.92
C ILE A 150 4.93 10.92 13.13
N LEU A 151 4.28 9.81 13.50
CA LEU A 151 3.35 9.79 14.63
C LEU A 151 4.05 10.06 15.97
N GLY A 152 5.30 9.61 16.12
CA GLY A 152 6.10 9.87 17.32
C GLY A 152 6.53 11.34 17.47
N LEU A 153 6.77 12.03 16.35
CA LEU A 153 7.24 13.42 16.34
C LEU A 153 6.10 14.44 16.23
N LYS A 154 4.98 14.10 15.60
CA LYS A 154 3.89 15.04 15.28
C LYS A 154 3.44 15.88 16.49
N PRO A 155 3.17 15.31 17.68
CA PRO A 155 2.73 16.13 18.82
C PRO A 155 3.77 17.16 19.27
N LEU A 156 5.06 16.87 19.12
CA LEU A 156 6.13 17.80 19.49
C LEU A 156 6.19 19.01 18.55
N PHE A 157 5.90 18.80 17.26
CA PHE A 157 5.78 19.88 16.29
C PHE A 157 4.47 20.66 16.48
N ASP A 158 3.35 19.97 16.67
CA ASP A 158 2.04 20.60 16.90
C ASP A 158 2.05 21.54 18.12
N ASP A 159 2.73 21.13 19.20
CA ASP A 159 2.85 21.90 20.44
C ASP A 159 4.01 22.92 20.41
N GLY A 160 4.75 23.03 19.29
CA GLY A 160 5.86 23.96 19.12
C GLY A 160 7.08 23.66 20.00
N VAL A 161 7.22 22.42 20.48
CA VAL A 161 8.42 21.95 21.19
C VAL A 161 9.59 21.77 20.22
N LEU A 162 9.29 21.38 18.98
CA LEU A 162 10.22 21.33 17.85
C LEU A 162 9.71 22.23 16.74
N ASP A 163 10.63 22.90 16.04
CA ASP A 163 10.31 23.74 14.86
C ASP A 163 11.07 23.33 13.60
N GLY A 164 11.93 22.31 13.71
CA GLY A 164 12.72 21.77 12.59
C GLY A 164 14.05 22.49 12.37
N SER A 165 14.40 23.46 13.21
CA SER A 165 15.74 24.06 13.21
C SER A 165 16.79 23.13 13.83
N GLU A 166 16.37 22.15 14.63
CA GLU A 166 17.24 21.17 15.27
C GLU A 166 17.45 19.92 14.43
N ARG A 167 18.59 19.24 14.67
CA ARG A 167 18.84 17.92 14.11
C ARG A 167 18.03 16.87 14.87
N ILE A 168 17.09 16.25 14.20
CA ILE A 168 16.35 15.09 14.72
C ILE A 168 17.07 13.80 14.29
N VAL A 169 17.25 12.88 15.22
CA VAL A 169 17.84 11.55 14.95
C VAL A 169 16.83 10.49 15.34
N VAL A 170 16.38 9.72 14.34
CA VAL A 170 15.46 8.59 14.54
C VAL A 170 16.25 7.31 14.36
N ASP A 171 16.33 6.49 15.41
CA ASP A 171 16.98 5.19 15.39
C ASP A 171 15.93 4.08 15.58
N VAL A 172 15.54 3.47 14.46
CA VAL A 172 14.42 2.52 14.37
C VAL A 172 14.91 1.08 14.55
N LYS A 173 14.21 0.32 15.41
CA LYS A 173 14.45 -1.12 15.61
C LYS A 173 13.31 -1.88 14.93
N VAL A 174 13.66 -2.74 13.99
CA VAL A 174 12.71 -3.33 13.05
C VAL A 174 12.77 -4.85 13.04
N GLY A 175 11.64 -5.47 12.68
CA GLY A 175 11.55 -6.91 12.49
C GLY A 175 12.03 -7.33 11.09
N SER A 176 12.50 -8.56 10.94
CA SER A 176 13.02 -9.06 9.65
C SER A 176 11.97 -9.08 8.53
N SER A 177 10.67 -9.09 8.87
CA SER A 177 9.57 -9.05 7.90
C SER A 177 9.55 -7.78 7.05
N GLU A 178 10.18 -6.69 7.52
CA GLU A 178 10.34 -5.47 6.72
C GLU A 178 11.12 -5.74 5.41
N GLY A 179 12.01 -6.74 5.39
CA GLY A 179 12.74 -7.15 4.20
C GLY A 179 11.89 -7.85 3.12
N GLY A 180 10.61 -8.09 3.38
CA GLY A 180 9.73 -8.82 2.46
C GLY A 180 9.91 -10.33 2.49
N ALA A 181 9.11 -11.04 1.68
CA ALA A 181 9.01 -12.49 1.69
C ALA A 181 10.11 -13.22 0.89
N GLY A 182 10.99 -12.47 0.20
CA GLY A 182 12.00 -13.00 -0.72
C GLY A 182 11.49 -13.18 -2.14
#